data_AF-A0A2M7L5Q6-F1
#
_entry.id   AF-A0A2M7L5Q6-F1
#
_cell.length_a   1.000
_cell.length_b   1.000
_cell.length_c   1.000
_cell.angle_alpha   90.00
_cell.angle_beta   90.00
_cell.angle_gamma   90.00
#
_symmetry.space_group_name_H-M   'P 1'
#
loop_
_entity.id
_entity.type
_entity.pdbx_description
1 polymer ?
#
loop_
_entity_poly.entity_id
_entity_poly.type
_entity_poly.pdbx_seq_one_letter_code
_entity_poly.pdbx_strand_id
1 'polypeptide(L)'
;MAVMLVACSAPPERTDYPDMGSPLFNNYYAQCSQCHAPSLPSAHTAAEWPSVIARMQLHRIESRIPPIMAADMVRVRDYLTRYARADDN
;
A
#
# COMPACT_ATOMS: atom_id res chain seq x y z
N MET A 1 -46.77 -6.45 -9.61
CA MET A 1 -45.47 -6.10 -10.25
C MET A 1 -44.44 -6.01 -9.15
N ALA A 2 -43.56 -7.01 -9.03
CA ALA A 2 -42.48 -7.01 -8.05
C ALA A 2 -41.22 -6.45 -8.71
N VAL A 3 -40.68 -5.36 -8.16
CA VAL A 3 -39.43 -4.75 -8.62
C VAL A 3 -38.29 -5.56 -8.04
N MET A 4 -37.55 -6.28 -8.88
CA MET A 4 -36.31 -6.94 -8.49
C MET A 4 -35.18 -5.90 -8.48
N LEU A 5 -34.65 -5.62 -7.29
CA LEU A 5 -33.42 -4.85 -7.13
C LEU A 5 -32.24 -5.72 -7.59
N VAL A 6 -31.70 -5.43 -8.76
CA VAL A 6 -30.43 -5.99 -9.23
C VAL A 6 -29.31 -5.36 -8.40
N ALA A 7 -28.72 -6.13 -7.49
CA ALA A 7 -27.45 -5.78 -6.90
C ALA A 7 -26.36 -6.04 -7.94
N CYS A 8 -25.69 -4.99 -8.42
CA CYS A 8 -24.44 -5.15 -9.16
C CYS A 8 -23.42 -5.76 -8.19
N SER A 9 -23.06 -7.03 -8.41
CA SER A 9 -21.92 -7.65 -7.73
C SER A 9 -20.65 -6.93 -8.20
N ALA A 10 -20.13 -6.03 -7.36
CA ALA A 10 -18.75 -5.57 -7.52
C ALA A 10 -17.85 -6.82 -7.55
N PRO A 11 -16.88 -6.91 -8.46
CA PRO A 11 -15.88 -7.97 -8.42
C PRO A 11 -15.24 -7.97 -7.03
N PRO A 12 -14.92 -9.13 -6.43
CA PRO A 12 -14.09 -9.13 -5.25
C PRO A 12 -12.83 -8.35 -5.59
N GLU A 13 -12.54 -7.32 -4.79
CA GLU A 13 -11.34 -6.51 -4.94
C GLU A 13 -10.14 -7.45 -4.79
N ARG A 14 -9.61 -7.96 -5.90
CA ARG A 14 -8.43 -8.81 -5.88
C ARG A 14 -7.28 -7.89 -5.46
N THR A 15 -6.90 -8.00 -4.20
CA THR A 15 -5.67 -7.42 -3.66
C THR A 15 -4.49 -8.28 -4.13
N ASP A 16 -4.25 -8.24 -5.44
CA ASP A 16 -3.08 -8.88 -6.04
C ASP A 16 -1.91 -7.92 -5.90
N TYR A 17 -1.18 -8.07 -4.78
CA TYR A 17 0.05 -7.32 -4.59
C TYR A 17 1.13 -7.94 -5.49
N PRO A 18 1.93 -7.13 -6.18
CA PRO A 18 3.01 -7.66 -7.00
C PRO A 18 4.04 -8.40 -6.13
N ASP A 19 4.58 -9.51 -6.65
CA ASP A 19 5.68 -10.23 -5.99
C ASP A 19 5.35 -10.70 -4.56
N MET A 20 4.10 -11.11 -4.34
CA MET A 20 3.65 -11.70 -3.06
C MET A 20 4.55 -12.86 -2.63
N GLY A 21 4.96 -12.82 -1.37
CA GLY A 21 5.87 -13.79 -0.75
C GLY A 21 7.35 -13.41 -0.83
N SER A 22 7.74 -12.40 -1.62
CA SER A 22 9.13 -11.94 -1.66
C SER A 22 9.54 -11.23 -0.37
N PRO A 23 10.86 -11.15 -0.07
CA PRO A 23 11.33 -10.41 1.10
C PRO A 23 10.93 -8.93 1.12
N LEU A 24 10.84 -8.29 -0.05
CA LEU A 24 10.40 -6.90 -0.17
C LEU A 24 8.91 -6.77 0.12
N PHE A 25 8.07 -7.64 -0.45
CA PHE A 25 6.65 -7.70 -0.15
C PHE A 25 6.38 -7.97 1.34
N ASN A 26 7.06 -8.96 1.93
CA ASN A 26 6.85 -9.32 3.33
C ASN A 26 7.21 -8.17 4.28
N ASN A 27 8.29 -7.43 3.98
CA ASN A 27 8.66 -6.24 4.73
C ASN A 27 7.60 -5.14 4.57
N TYR A 28 7.22 -4.83 3.33
CA TYR A 28 6.20 -3.86 3.01
C TYR A 28 4.89 -4.13 3.77
N TYR A 29 4.36 -5.35 3.63
CA TYR A 29 3.10 -5.73 4.23
C TYR A 29 3.18 -5.64 5.76
N ALA A 30 4.22 -6.19 6.39
CA ALA A 30 4.39 -6.15 7.84
C ALA A 30 4.49 -4.74 8.43
N GLN A 31 5.07 -3.78 7.70
CA GLN A 31 5.19 -2.39 8.18
C GLN A 31 3.93 -1.55 7.92
N CYS A 32 3.28 -1.76 6.77
CA CYS A 32 2.19 -0.91 6.29
C CYS A 32 0.79 -1.45 6.65
N SER A 33 0.65 -2.72 7.03
CA SER A 33 -0.64 -3.31 7.41
C SER A 33 -1.01 -3.15 8.89
N GLN A 34 -0.25 -2.36 9.65
CA GLN A 34 -0.42 -2.26 11.10
C GLN A 34 -1.62 -1.39 11.52
N CYS A 35 -2.13 -0.56 10.62
CA CYS A 35 -3.25 0.36 10.89
C CYS A 35 -4.49 0.01 10.08
N HIS A 36 -4.30 -0.33 8.80
CA HIS A 36 -5.34 -0.65 7.81
C HIS A 36 -4.71 -1.49 6.69
N ALA A 37 -5.51 -1.92 5.71
CA ALA A 37 -4.97 -2.60 4.52
C ALA A 37 -3.97 -1.69 3.79
N PRO A 38 -2.78 -2.18 3.43
CA PRO A 38 -1.75 -1.35 2.80
C PRO A 38 -2.15 -1.01 1.35
N SER A 39 -1.74 0.15 0.84
CA SER A 39 -2.13 0.58 -0.52
C SER A 39 -1.50 -0.30 -1.61
N LEU A 40 -2.09 -0.43 -2.80
CA LEU A 40 -1.35 -1.05 -3.91
C LEU A 40 -0.19 -0.15 -4.34
N PRO A 41 0.99 -0.69 -4.69
CA PRO A 41 2.11 0.11 -5.21
C PRO A 41 1.74 0.97 -6.43
N SER A 42 0.79 0.52 -7.24
CA SER A 42 0.28 1.26 -8.41
C SER A 42 -0.60 2.47 -8.07
N ALA A 43 -0.89 2.75 -6.79
CA ALA A 43 -1.69 3.91 -6.39
C ALA A 43 -0.99 5.25 -6.63
N HIS A 44 0.34 5.26 -6.61
CA HIS A 44 1.17 6.45 -6.79
C HIS A 44 2.34 6.17 -7.73
N THR A 45 2.93 7.22 -8.30
CA THR A 45 4.17 7.08 -9.07
C THR A 45 5.40 6.94 -8.16
N ALA A 46 6.52 6.52 -8.74
CA ALA A 46 7.77 6.37 -7.99
C ALA A 46 8.24 7.68 -7.34
N ALA A 47 7.99 8.82 -7.99
CA ALA A 47 8.33 10.14 -7.47
C ALA A 47 7.42 10.59 -6.32
N GLU A 48 6.16 10.14 -6.29
CA GLU A 48 5.17 10.50 -5.26
C GLU A 48 5.36 9.70 -3.96
N TRP A 49 5.78 8.43 -4.06
CA TRP A 49 5.86 7.51 -2.94
C TRP A 49 6.68 7.99 -1.73
N PRO A 50 7.86 8.63 -1.88
CA PRO A 50 8.62 9.14 -0.73
C PRO A 50 7.80 10.06 0.18
N SER A 51 7.01 10.97 -0.40
CA SER A 51 6.16 11.89 0.34
C SER A 51 4.99 11.18 1.02
N VAL A 52 4.42 10.16 0.38
CA VAL A 52 3.33 9.33 0.96
C VAL A 52 3.84 8.55 2.17
N ILE A 53 5.01 7.90 2.06
CA ILE A 53 5.61 7.12 3.14
C ILE A 53 5.94 8.02 4.34
N ALA A 54 6.49 9.23 4.09
CA ALA A 54 6.78 10.20 5.14
C ALA A 54 5.51 10.60 5.92
N ARG A 55 4.40 10.84 5.22
CA ARG A 55 3.10 11.14 5.84
C ARG A 55 2.59 9.96 6.69
N MET A 56 2.70 8.73 6.20
CA MET A 56 2.26 7.55 6.97
C MET A 56 3.13 7.30 8.19
N GLN A 57 4.44 7.55 8.10
CA GLN A 57 5.35 7.48 9.24
C GLN A 57 4.95 8.47 10.35
N LEU A 58 4.59 9.72 9.97
CA LEU A 58 4.09 10.72 10.91
C LEU A 58 2.80 10.24 11.59
N HIS A 59 1.82 9.77 10.83
CA HIS A 59 0.57 9.26 11.38
C HIS A 59 0.77 8.07 12.34
N ARG A 60 1.74 7.18 12.06
CA ARG A 60 2.09 6.09 12.97
C ARG A 60 2.56 6.63 14.32
N ILE A 61 3.46 7.62 14.31
CA ILE A 61 3.99 8.24 15.54
C ILE A 61 2.86 8.92 16.33
N GLU A 62 2.00 9.69 15.65
CA GLU A 62 0.84 10.36 16.28
C GLU A 62 -0.15 9.35 16.88
N SER A 63 -0.29 8.20 16.24
CA SER A 63 -1.14 7.09 16.70
C SER A 63 -0.45 6.19 17.75
N ARG A 64 0.75 6.55 18.24
CA ARG A 64 1.56 5.75 19.17
C ARG A 64 1.94 4.36 18.67
N ILE A 65 2.03 4.20 17.35
CA ILE A 65 2.54 3.00 16.69
C ILE A 65 4.05 3.17 16.52
N PRO A 66 4.89 2.23 16.99
CA PRO A 66 6.36 2.37 16.96
C PRO A 66 6.88 2.71 15.56
N PRO A 67 7.78 3.69 15.36
CA PRO A 67 8.24 4.12 14.04
C PRO A 67 8.82 2.96 13.20
N ILE A 68 8.66 3.02 11.87
CA ILE A 68 9.36 2.08 10.98
C ILE A 68 10.85 2.41 11.08
N MET A 69 11.68 1.39 11.33
CA MET A 69 13.12 1.55 11.47
C MET A 69 13.78 1.82 10.11
N ALA A 70 14.91 2.53 10.10
CA ALA A 70 15.57 2.98 8.87
C ALA A 70 15.82 1.84 7.85
N ALA A 71 16.27 0.67 8.32
CA ALA A 71 16.53 -0.49 7.46
C ALA A 71 15.25 -1.06 6.82
N ASP A 72 14.12 -1.02 7.54
CA ASP A 72 12.81 -1.43 7.01
C ASP A 72 12.23 -0.36 6.07
N MET A 73 12.41 0.91 6.40
CA MET A 73 11.92 2.01 5.57
C MET A 73 12.54 2.02 4.18
N VAL A 74 13.82 1.66 4.06
CA VAL A 74 14.48 1.45 2.75
C VAL A 74 13.75 0.38 1.95
N ARG A 75 13.46 -0.79 2.54
CA ARG A 75 12.76 -1.90 1.86
C ARG A 75 11.32 -1.55 1.48
N VAL A 76 10.59 -0.86 2.35
CA VAL A 76 9.24 -0.33 2.07
C VAL A 76 9.26 0.58 0.85
N ARG A 77 10.17 1.56 0.84
CA ARG A 77 10.31 2.49 -0.29
C ARG A 77 10.68 1.74 -1.55
N ASP A 78 11.67 0.86 -1.50
CA ASP A 78 12.16 0.14 -2.67
C ASP A 78 11.04 -0.72 -3.29
N TYR A 79 10.23 -1.40 -2.48
CA TYR A 79 9.06 -2.15 -2.95
C TYR A 79 8.03 -1.23 -3.64
N LEU A 80 7.63 -0.15 -2.96
CA LEU A 80 6.62 0.79 -3.47
C LEU A 80 7.07 1.48 -4.76
N THR A 81 8.32 1.90 -4.85
CA THR A 81 8.86 2.53 -6.06
C THR A 81 9.06 1.55 -7.21
N ARG A 82 9.43 0.29 -6.91
CA ARG A 82 9.66 -0.74 -7.94
C ARG A 82 8.38 -1.11 -8.70
N TYR A 83 7.26 -1.15 -7.99
CA TYR A 83 5.96 -1.52 -8.53
C TYR A 83 5.01 -0.32 -8.64
N ALA A 84 5.57 0.90 -8.62
CA ALA A 84 4.81 2.12 -8.76
C ALA A 84 4.07 2.19 -10.09
N ARG A 85 3.04 3.04 -10.15
CA ARG A 85 2.47 3.46 -11.44
C ARG A 85 3.59 4.06 -12.29
N ALA A 86 3.60 3.77 -13.58
CA ALA A 86 4.45 4.48 -14.52
C ALA A 86 4.14 5.99 -14.46
N ASP A 87 5.15 6.83 -14.59
CA ASP A 87 4.94 8.25 -14.80
C ASP A 87 4.34 8.44 -16.21
N ASP A 88 3.11 8.96 -16.29
CA ASP A 88 2.51 9.37 -17.55
C ASP A 88 3.18 10.69 -17.97
N ASN A 89 4.25 10.59 -18.77
CA ASN A 89 5.00 11.75 -19.28
C ASN A 89 4.74 11.97 -20.77
#